data_AF-A0A3B3CQM6-F1
#
_entry.id   AF-A0A3B3CQM6-F1
#
_cell.length_a   1.000
_cell.length_b   1.000
_cell.length_c   1.000
_cell.angle_alpha   90.00
_cell.angle_beta   90.00
_cell.angle_gamma   90.00
#
_symmetry.space_group_name_H-M   'P 1'
#
loop_
_entity.id
_entity.type
_entity.pdbx_description
1 polymer ?
#
loop_
_entity_poly.entity_id
_entity_poly.type
_entity_poly.pdbx_seq_one_letter_code
_entity_poly.pdbx_strand_id
1 'polypeptide(L)'
;MSGLRVKERRLVFQRVTKTSQHCCVPLCANSSKYNSTISFHSFPVDGSVRAEWMVRVRREDFTPSKTSRVCSRHFQKGDFVNNPRKLRKFHSYDHLMAFWRLIEPATSRMIRVTSVAREASASVAEKTTANRSTKLLPIDELFLFLNYLSTGCTQRELGRRFNIHRTTASRIITTWANFLYCVLGAICIWMTPEAITANLPPEFKDYADTQVIVDCTELRCQTPSSLVLQSEVYSHYKSHCTFKAMIGMAPHGPLTFVSALYGGSISDRELFRLSGIIPLLSPDMAVMVDKGFRVENLVPGKLHRPAFRSNNNQMAAQDVLETQSIARLRVHVERLIRRVKENKLFDSLAHVVMLLRTYINLFVLVNMKEDILRNVCNQTVCGPHLLPYYSFFLLWK
;
A
#
# COMPACT_ATOMS: atom_id res chain seq x y z
N MET A 1 56.11 -17.54 -31.70
CA MET A 1 55.19 -16.39 -31.74
C MET A 1 54.11 -16.63 -30.68
N SER A 2 54.48 -16.47 -29.42
CA SER A 2 54.30 -15.24 -28.62
C SER A 2 52.87 -15.10 -28.13
N GLY A 3 52.58 -15.80 -27.04
CA GLY A 3 51.46 -15.48 -26.17
C GLY A 3 51.69 -14.12 -25.49
N LEU A 4 50.61 -13.35 -25.35
CA LEU A 4 50.56 -12.13 -24.57
C LEU A 4 49.40 -12.25 -23.59
N ARG A 5 49.77 -12.33 -22.31
CA ARG A 5 48.90 -12.28 -21.14
C ARG A 5 48.33 -10.87 -20.99
N VAL A 6 47.04 -10.78 -20.69
CA VAL A 6 46.53 -9.70 -19.84
C VAL A 6 46.12 -10.32 -18.51
N LYS A 7 46.93 -10.05 -17.48
CA LYS A 7 46.51 -10.11 -16.07
C LYS A 7 45.69 -8.85 -15.79
N GLU A 8 44.66 -8.96 -14.97
CA GLU A 8 44.15 -8.00 -13.96
C GLU A 8 42.67 -8.30 -13.72
N ARG A 9 42.08 -8.29 -12.52
CA ARG A 9 42.53 -8.05 -11.14
C ARG A 9 41.51 -8.78 -10.24
N ARG A 10 41.99 -9.41 -9.17
CA ARG A 10 41.14 -9.83 -8.05
C ARG A 10 40.44 -8.60 -7.49
N LEU A 11 39.10 -8.56 -7.54
CA LEU A 11 38.32 -7.83 -6.54
C LEU A 11 37.58 -8.87 -5.70
N VAL A 12 38.27 -9.26 -4.62
CA VAL A 12 37.67 -10.01 -3.52
C VAL A 12 36.89 -8.99 -2.70
N PHE A 13 35.56 -9.01 -2.78
CA PHE A 13 34.73 -8.56 -1.66
C PHE A 13 34.36 -9.80 -0.83
N GLN A 14 35.30 -10.16 0.03
CA GLN A 14 35.05 -11.06 1.15
C GLN A 14 34.12 -10.31 2.11
N ARG A 15 32.85 -10.70 2.18
CA ARG A 15 32.07 -10.44 3.40
C ARG A 15 32.60 -11.38 4.47
N VAL A 16 33.60 -10.92 5.23
CA VAL A 16 33.99 -11.57 6.48
C VAL A 16 33.00 -11.11 7.55
N THR A 17 32.10 -12.04 7.90
CA THR A 17 31.43 -12.28 9.20
C THR A 17 30.15 -13.07 8.90
N LYS A 18 29.78 -14.20 9.52
CA LYS A 18 30.38 -15.16 10.47
C LYS A 18 29.68 -16.50 10.13
N THR A 19 30.43 -17.59 9.97
CA THR A 19 29.99 -18.99 9.70
C THR A 19 29.32 -19.30 8.34
N SER A 20 29.86 -20.29 7.62
CA SER A 20 29.17 -20.92 6.50
C SER A 20 27.97 -21.72 6.98
N GLN A 21 26.86 -21.63 6.26
CA GLN A 21 25.65 -22.40 6.56
C GLN A 21 25.78 -23.78 5.93
N HIS A 22 25.39 -24.81 6.69
CA HIS A 22 25.42 -26.21 6.27
C HIS A 22 24.03 -26.81 6.42
N CYS A 23 23.64 -27.66 5.46
CA CYS A 23 22.35 -28.36 5.53
C CYS A 23 22.38 -29.40 6.66
N CYS A 24 21.33 -29.48 7.46
CA CYS A 24 21.23 -30.46 8.56
C CYS A 24 20.59 -31.79 8.15
N VAL A 25 20.10 -31.92 6.91
CA VAL A 25 19.51 -33.15 6.38
C VAL A 25 20.60 -34.22 6.21
N PRO A 26 20.41 -35.45 6.74
CA PRO A 26 21.37 -36.53 6.57
C PRO A 26 21.79 -36.71 5.10
N LEU A 27 23.08 -36.98 4.88
CA LEU A 27 23.69 -37.17 3.55
C LEU A 27 23.69 -35.94 2.63
N CYS A 28 23.23 -34.77 3.08
CA CYS A 28 23.29 -33.54 2.31
C CYS A 28 24.57 -32.74 2.58
N ALA A 29 25.50 -32.71 1.61
CA ALA A 29 26.77 -31.98 1.72
C ALA A 29 26.71 -30.49 1.31
N ASN A 30 25.51 -29.94 1.08
CA ASN A 30 25.37 -28.56 0.60
C ASN A 30 25.83 -27.54 1.65
N SER A 31 26.66 -26.59 1.21
CA SER A 31 27.16 -25.49 2.05
C SER A 31 27.10 -24.16 1.31
N SER A 32 26.74 -23.10 2.03
CA SER A 32 26.73 -21.73 1.52
C SER A 32 28.12 -21.19 1.16
N LYS A 33 29.19 -21.91 1.55
CA LYS A 33 30.58 -21.56 1.23
C LYS A 33 30.93 -21.82 -0.24
N TYR A 34 30.33 -22.84 -0.83
CA TYR A 34 30.71 -23.35 -2.16
C TYR A 34 29.59 -23.23 -3.20
N ASN A 35 28.38 -22.85 -2.78
CA ASN A 35 27.23 -22.75 -3.68
C ASN A 35 26.42 -21.47 -3.38
N SER A 36 26.48 -20.50 -4.29
CA SER A 36 25.76 -19.23 -4.18
C SER A 36 24.32 -19.29 -4.70
N THR A 37 23.94 -20.36 -5.40
CA THR A 37 22.61 -20.53 -6.02
C THR A 37 21.61 -21.24 -5.11
N ILE A 38 22.09 -21.93 -4.06
CA ILE A 38 21.26 -22.64 -3.09
C ILE A 38 20.99 -21.75 -1.88
N SER A 39 19.72 -21.54 -1.54
CA SER A 39 19.32 -20.85 -0.32
C SER A 39 19.20 -21.81 0.86
N PHE A 40 19.41 -21.30 2.07
CA PHE A 40 19.37 -22.07 3.32
C PHE A 40 18.30 -21.48 4.24
N HIS A 41 17.38 -22.33 4.70
CA HIS A 41 16.17 -21.93 5.41
C HIS A 41 16.23 -22.40 6.86
N SER A 42 15.88 -21.50 7.79
CA SER A 42 15.73 -21.85 9.21
C SER A 42 14.43 -22.62 9.45
N PHE A 43 14.40 -23.41 10.52
CA PHE A 43 13.18 -24.09 10.94
C PHE A 43 12.05 -23.09 11.21
N PRO A 44 10.80 -23.40 10.80
CA PRO A 44 9.64 -22.56 11.05
C PRO A 44 9.41 -22.28 12.54
N VAL A 45 8.83 -21.12 12.82
CA VAL A 45 8.33 -20.76 14.17
C VAL A 45 7.00 -21.45 14.45
N ASP A 46 6.20 -21.67 13.41
CA ASP A 46 4.94 -22.40 13.49
C ASP A 46 5.17 -23.85 13.93
N GLY A 47 4.52 -24.27 15.03
CA GLY A 47 4.73 -25.58 15.63
C GLY A 47 4.32 -26.74 14.73
N SER A 48 3.26 -26.57 13.92
CA SER A 48 2.73 -27.64 13.05
C SER A 48 3.67 -27.91 11.87
N VAL A 49 4.10 -26.85 11.18
CA VAL A 49 5.04 -26.96 10.04
C VAL A 49 6.43 -27.38 10.53
N ARG A 50 6.84 -26.94 11.72
CA ARG A 50 8.09 -27.38 12.35
C ARG A 50 8.05 -28.88 12.64
N ALA A 51 6.95 -29.43 13.15
CA ALA A 51 6.79 -30.86 13.37
C ALA A 51 6.91 -31.66 12.07
N GLU A 52 6.27 -31.19 11.00
CA GLU A 52 6.37 -31.81 9.67
C GLU A 52 7.82 -31.81 9.14
N TRP A 53 8.56 -30.71 9.34
CA TRP A 53 9.99 -30.66 8.98
C TRP A 53 10.82 -31.64 9.81
N MET A 54 10.54 -31.78 11.11
CA MET A 54 11.26 -32.73 11.97
C MET A 54 11.04 -34.18 11.52
N VAL A 55 9.82 -34.54 11.16
CA VAL A 55 9.50 -35.87 10.58
C VAL A 55 10.25 -36.10 9.27
N ARG A 56 10.30 -35.10 8.39
CA ARG A 56 10.94 -35.22 7.05
C ARG A 56 12.47 -35.20 7.09
N VAL A 57 13.10 -34.59 8.09
CA VAL A 57 14.55 -34.58 8.27
C VAL A 57 15.08 -35.96 8.67
N ARG A 58 14.23 -36.85 9.21
CA ARG A 58 14.51 -38.27 9.50
C ARG A 58 15.82 -38.47 10.27
N ARG A 59 15.96 -37.76 11.38
CA ARG A 59 17.12 -37.87 12.28
C ARG A 59 16.61 -38.17 13.68
N GLU A 60 16.96 -39.34 14.20
CA GLU A 60 16.66 -39.72 15.59
C GLU A 60 17.39 -38.76 16.55
N ASP A 61 16.69 -38.34 17.60
CA ASP A 61 17.17 -37.44 18.65
C ASP A 61 17.68 -36.05 18.21
N PHE A 62 17.19 -35.53 17.08
CA PHE A 62 17.58 -34.21 16.60
C PHE A 62 16.70 -33.07 17.12
N THR A 63 17.28 -32.15 17.90
CA THR A 63 16.64 -30.89 18.28
C THR A 63 17.21 -29.72 17.45
N PRO A 64 16.40 -29.07 16.58
CA PRO A 64 16.90 -27.97 15.76
C PRO A 64 17.29 -26.74 16.58
N SER A 65 18.55 -26.34 16.49
CA SER A 65 19.07 -25.11 17.10
C SER A 65 18.77 -23.87 16.24
N LYS A 66 19.06 -22.66 16.76
CA LYS A 66 18.94 -21.40 16.01
C LYS A 66 19.82 -21.35 14.75
N THR A 67 20.86 -22.18 14.65
CA THR A 67 21.79 -22.24 13.51
C THR A 67 21.48 -23.38 12.54
N SER A 68 20.59 -24.32 12.90
CA SER A 68 20.18 -25.40 12.00
C SER A 68 19.49 -24.85 10.73
N ARG A 69 19.93 -25.31 9.56
CA ARG A 69 19.39 -24.89 8.26
C ARG A 69 19.08 -26.09 7.37
N VAL A 70 18.06 -25.98 6.53
CA VAL A 70 17.75 -26.92 5.45
C VAL A 70 17.92 -26.19 4.11
N CYS A 71 18.63 -26.78 3.15
CA CYS A 71 18.88 -26.15 1.86
C CYS A 71 17.68 -26.26 0.90
N SER A 72 17.57 -25.35 -0.06
CA SER A 72 16.44 -25.23 -1.00
C SER A 72 16.17 -26.46 -1.86
N ARG A 73 17.13 -27.38 -2.03
CA ARG A 73 16.94 -28.64 -2.79
C ARG A 73 15.96 -29.63 -2.13
N HIS A 74 15.68 -29.48 -0.84
CA HIS A 74 14.73 -30.35 -0.13
C HIS A 74 13.29 -29.83 -0.18
N PHE A 75 13.05 -28.75 -0.93
CA PHE A 75 11.74 -28.14 -1.08
C PHE A 75 11.33 -28.19 -2.54
N GLN A 76 10.08 -28.52 -2.79
CA GLN A 76 9.46 -28.33 -4.09
C GLN A 76 9.23 -26.84 -4.34
N LYS A 77 9.12 -26.43 -5.61
CA LYS A 77 8.86 -25.03 -5.96
C LYS A 77 7.58 -24.47 -5.31
N GLY A 78 6.60 -25.32 -4.99
CA GLY A 78 5.36 -24.97 -4.30
C GLY A 78 5.49 -24.82 -2.77
N ASP A 79 6.53 -25.37 -2.16
CA ASP A 79 6.74 -25.32 -0.70
C ASP A 79 7.25 -23.95 -0.23
N PHE A 80 7.77 -23.15 -1.16
CA PHE A 80 8.18 -21.78 -0.90
C PHE A 80 6.95 -20.88 -0.77
N VAL A 81 6.46 -20.73 0.45
CA VAL A 81 5.52 -19.65 0.76
C VAL A 81 6.29 -18.33 0.61
N ASN A 82 5.93 -17.55 -0.41
CA ASN A 82 6.39 -16.16 -0.53
C ASN A 82 6.10 -15.48 0.80
N ASN A 83 7.15 -15.10 1.52
CA ASN A 83 7.13 -14.56 2.88
C ASN A 83 5.75 -13.98 3.27
N PRO A 84 4.96 -14.63 4.15
CA PRO A 84 3.63 -14.17 4.50
C PRO A 84 3.64 -12.78 5.16
N ARG A 85 4.79 -12.30 5.66
CA ARG A 85 4.95 -10.91 6.12
C ARG A 85 4.78 -9.88 4.98
N LYS A 86 4.99 -10.27 3.71
CA LYS A 86 4.75 -9.42 2.54
C LYS A 86 3.32 -9.50 2.00
N LEU A 87 2.52 -10.48 2.44
CA LEU A 87 1.14 -10.71 1.97
C LEU A 87 0.08 -10.20 2.96
N ARG A 88 0.45 -9.89 4.21
CA ARG A 88 -0.48 -9.42 5.24
C ARG A 88 -0.79 -7.93 5.07
N LYS A 89 -1.84 -7.62 4.31
CA LYS A 89 -2.54 -6.31 4.37
C LYS A 89 -3.41 -6.20 5.60
N PHE A 90 -3.93 -7.33 6.06
CA PHE A 90 -4.66 -7.47 7.32
C PHE A 90 -3.73 -7.93 8.43
N HIS A 91 -3.99 -7.47 9.66
CA HIS A 91 -3.21 -7.81 10.84
C HIS A 91 -3.26 -9.33 11.15
N SER A 92 -4.44 -9.93 11.03
CA SER A 92 -4.68 -11.38 11.19
C SER A 92 -5.63 -11.92 10.11
N TYR A 93 -5.78 -13.24 10.06
CA TYR A 93 -6.80 -13.90 9.24
C TYR A 93 -8.21 -13.47 9.67
N ASP A 94 -8.44 -13.28 10.97
CA ASP A 94 -9.74 -12.83 11.50
C ASP A 94 -10.09 -11.43 10.99
N HIS A 95 -9.11 -10.54 10.87
CA HIS A 95 -9.31 -9.22 10.28
C HIS A 95 -9.68 -9.30 8.78
N LEU A 96 -9.05 -10.21 8.03
CA LEU A 96 -9.41 -10.46 6.63
C LEU A 96 -10.85 -10.99 6.54
N MET A 97 -11.24 -11.92 7.41
CA MET A 97 -12.58 -12.49 7.40
C MET A 97 -13.64 -11.51 7.89
N ALA A 98 -13.31 -10.64 8.85
CA ALA A 98 -14.18 -9.54 9.29
C ALA A 98 -14.43 -8.57 8.13
N PHE A 99 -13.37 -8.19 7.40
CA PHE A 99 -13.50 -7.38 6.20
C PHE A 99 -14.31 -8.09 5.10
N TRP A 100 -14.08 -9.40 4.88
CA TRP A 100 -14.83 -10.20 3.91
C TRP A 100 -16.33 -10.17 4.20
N ARG A 101 -16.73 -10.49 5.43
CA ARG A 101 -18.14 -10.50 5.87
C ARG A 101 -18.84 -9.17 5.63
N LEU A 102 -18.09 -8.08 5.71
CA LEU A 102 -18.61 -6.74 5.51
C LEU A 102 -18.93 -6.46 4.04
N ILE A 103 -18.06 -6.89 3.12
CA ILE A 103 -18.20 -6.59 1.70
C ILE A 103 -18.95 -7.67 0.92
N GLU A 104 -18.98 -8.91 1.44
CA GLU A 104 -19.58 -10.08 0.81
C GLU A 104 -21.02 -9.83 0.31
N PRO A 105 -21.93 -9.22 1.10
CA PRO A 105 -23.29 -8.96 0.63
C PRO A 105 -23.33 -8.06 -0.62
N ALA A 106 -22.41 -7.11 -0.72
CA ALA A 106 -22.31 -6.18 -1.84
C ALA A 106 -21.69 -6.82 -3.09
N THR A 107 -20.97 -7.94 -2.97
CA THR A 107 -20.35 -8.63 -4.12
C THR A 107 -21.38 -9.15 -5.12
N SER A 108 -22.61 -9.43 -4.67
CA SER A 108 -23.74 -9.82 -5.53
C SER A 108 -24.12 -8.75 -6.55
N ARG A 109 -23.90 -7.47 -6.22
CA ARG A 109 -24.19 -6.29 -7.06
C ARG A 109 -22.97 -5.78 -7.82
N MET A 110 -21.86 -6.52 -7.79
CA MET A 110 -20.60 -6.10 -8.41
C MET A 110 -20.71 -6.09 -9.95
N ILE A 111 -20.52 -4.90 -10.55
CA ILE A 111 -20.50 -4.75 -12.01
C ILE A 111 -19.15 -5.26 -12.55
N ARG A 112 -19.21 -6.34 -13.35
CA ARG A 112 -18.01 -6.95 -13.95
C ARG A 112 -17.65 -6.25 -15.26
N VAL A 113 -16.35 -6.05 -15.53
CA VAL A 113 -15.90 -5.35 -16.75
C VAL A 113 -16.35 -6.05 -18.05
N THR A 114 -16.65 -7.35 -17.99
CA THR A 114 -17.21 -8.10 -19.13
C THR A 114 -18.64 -7.75 -19.50
N SER A 115 -19.46 -7.19 -18.59
CA SER A 115 -20.83 -6.78 -18.90
C SER A 115 -20.86 -5.43 -19.63
N VAL A 116 -20.04 -4.47 -19.19
CA VAL A 116 -19.97 -3.11 -19.75
C VAL A 116 -19.53 -3.08 -21.21
N ALA A 117 -18.60 -3.96 -21.59
CA ALA A 117 -18.14 -4.09 -22.98
C ALA A 117 -19.23 -4.64 -23.94
N ARG A 118 -20.29 -5.28 -23.42
CA ARG A 118 -21.41 -5.80 -24.23
C ARG A 118 -22.56 -4.81 -24.33
N GLU A 119 -22.82 -4.05 -23.27
CA GLU A 119 -23.82 -2.97 -23.28
C GLU A 119 -23.46 -1.84 -24.26
N ALA A 120 -22.17 -1.53 -24.41
CA ALA A 120 -21.70 -0.59 -25.43
C ALA A 120 -21.86 -1.10 -26.89
N SER A 121 -22.18 -2.39 -27.08
CA SER A 121 -22.27 -3.04 -28.39
C SER A 121 -23.65 -3.60 -28.73
N ALA A 122 -24.63 -3.52 -27.83
CA ALA A 122 -25.94 -4.15 -28.02
C ALA A 122 -27.05 -3.09 -28.11
N SER A 123 -27.56 -2.87 -29.32
CA SER A 123 -28.88 -2.30 -29.55
C SER A 123 -29.95 -3.28 -29.03
N VAL A 124 -30.84 -2.77 -28.18
CA VAL A 124 -32.15 -3.32 -27.75
C VAL A 124 -32.35 -4.82 -28.05
N ALA A 125 -31.96 -5.68 -27.11
CA ALA A 125 -32.47 -7.04 -27.01
C ALA A 125 -32.61 -7.43 -25.53
N GLU A 126 -33.72 -8.09 -25.23
CA GLU A 126 -34.34 -8.23 -23.92
C GLU A 126 -33.48 -8.86 -22.82
N LYS A 127 -33.82 -8.43 -21.60
CA LYS A 127 -33.31 -8.90 -20.31
C LYS A 127 -33.42 -10.42 -20.18
N THR A 128 -32.28 -11.09 -20.12
CA THR A 128 -32.15 -12.32 -19.34
C THR A 128 -30.81 -12.29 -18.61
N THR A 129 -30.87 -11.96 -17.32
CA THR A 129 -29.78 -11.98 -16.35
C THR A 129 -29.34 -13.41 -16.05
N ALA A 130 -28.73 -14.08 -17.03
CA ALA A 130 -28.05 -15.35 -16.82
C ALA A 130 -26.60 -15.07 -16.38
N ASN A 131 -26.39 -15.08 -15.07
CA ASN A 131 -25.09 -14.96 -14.41
C ASN A 131 -24.20 -16.16 -14.84
N ARG A 132 -23.34 -16.00 -15.86
CA ARG A 132 -22.39 -17.05 -16.24
C ARG A 132 -21.52 -17.40 -15.04
N SER A 133 -21.35 -18.70 -14.76
CA SER A 133 -20.54 -19.20 -13.66
C SER A 133 -19.12 -18.62 -13.74
N THR A 134 -18.70 -17.93 -12.67
CA THR A 134 -17.31 -17.49 -12.53
C THR A 134 -16.44 -18.70 -12.25
N LYS A 135 -15.23 -18.75 -12.82
CA LYS A 135 -14.28 -19.84 -12.54
C LYS A 135 -13.76 -19.86 -11.09
N LEU A 136 -13.91 -18.74 -10.39
CA LEU A 136 -13.47 -18.54 -9.01
C LEU A 136 -14.64 -18.01 -8.17
N LEU A 137 -14.65 -18.34 -6.88
CA LEU A 137 -15.57 -17.73 -5.94
C LEU A 137 -15.15 -16.27 -5.68
N PRO A 138 -16.08 -15.37 -5.32
CA PRO A 138 -15.76 -13.98 -5.01
C PRO A 138 -14.64 -13.81 -3.97
N ILE A 139 -14.56 -14.67 -2.95
CA ILE A 139 -13.48 -14.63 -1.96
C ILE A 139 -12.10 -14.99 -2.55
N ASP A 140 -12.05 -15.90 -3.53
CA ASP A 140 -10.83 -16.26 -4.24
C ASP A 140 -10.40 -15.16 -5.22
N GLU A 141 -11.38 -14.50 -5.85
CA GLU A 141 -11.13 -13.31 -6.68
C GLU A 141 -10.57 -12.15 -5.84
N LEU A 142 -11.11 -11.92 -4.64
CA LEU A 142 -10.56 -10.98 -3.68
C LEU A 142 -9.13 -11.37 -3.29
N PHE A 143 -8.88 -12.64 -2.98
CA PHE A 143 -7.55 -13.11 -2.62
C PHE A 143 -6.54 -12.90 -3.76
N LEU A 144 -6.95 -13.12 -5.02
CA LEU A 144 -6.15 -12.78 -6.20
C LEU A 144 -5.83 -11.29 -6.25
N PHE A 145 -6.82 -10.43 -6.04
CA PHE A 145 -6.63 -8.98 -6.03
C PHE A 145 -5.70 -8.53 -4.90
N LEU A 146 -5.83 -9.09 -3.69
CA LEU A 146 -4.92 -8.81 -2.57
C LEU A 146 -3.49 -9.30 -2.86
N ASN A 147 -3.33 -10.41 -3.58
CA ASN A 147 -2.02 -10.90 -4.03
C ASN A 147 -1.40 -9.93 -5.04
N TYR A 148 -2.18 -9.45 -6.00
CA TYR A 148 -1.78 -8.40 -6.94
C TYR A 148 -1.32 -7.15 -6.21
N LEU A 149 -2.14 -6.62 -5.29
CA LEU A 149 -1.82 -5.45 -4.48
C LEU A 149 -0.53 -5.63 -3.69
N SER A 150 -0.26 -6.81 -3.14
CA SER A 150 0.86 -7.02 -2.21
C SER A 150 2.19 -7.29 -2.91
N THR A 151 2.14 -7.82 -4.13
CA THR A 151 3.32 -8.35 -4.81
C THR A 151 3.64 -7.66 -6.13
N GLY A 152 2.69 -6.93 -6.73
CA GLY A 152 2.83 -6.38 -8.08
C GLY A 152 2.95 -7.46 -9.15
N CYS A 153 2.48 -8.70 -8.89
CA CYS A 153 2.61 -9.80 -9.85
C CYS A 153 1.89 -9.47 -11.16
N THR A 154 2.51 -9.85 -12.29
CA THR A 154 1.89 -9.72 -13.60
C THR A 154 0.64 -10.60 -13.72
N GLN A 155 -0.29 -10.23 -14.59
CA GLN A 155 -1.51 -11.01 -14.86
C GLN A 155 -1.21 -12.42 -15.36
N ARG A 156 -0.05 -12.62 -16.02
CA ARG A 156 0.44 -13.94 -16.45
C ARG A 156 0.85 -14.81 -15.26
N GLU A 157 1.52 -14.24 -14.28
CA GLU A 157 1.92 -14.94 -13.05
C GLU A 157 0.70 -15.32 -12.22
N LEU A 158 -0.22 -14.36 -12.00
CA LEU A 158 -1.46 -14.61 -11.29
C LEU A 158 -2.33 -15.65 -12.01
N GLY A 159 -2.41 -15.60 -13.34
CA GLY A 159 -3.11 -16.61 -14.13
C GLY A 159 -2.59 -18.02 -13.88
N ARG A 160 -1.26 -18.20 -13.83
CA ARG A 160 -0.65 -19.51 -13.50
C ARG A 160 -0.97 -19.96 -12.08
N ARG A 161 -0.91 -19.07 -11.08
CA ARG A 161 -1.17 -19.42 -9.66
C ARG A 161 -2.61 -19.82 -9.40
N PHE A 162 -3.56 -19.14 -10.03
CA PHE A 162 -4.99 -19.37 -9.84
C PHE A 162 -5.61 -20.28 -10.89
N ASN A 163 -4.79 -20.88 -11.77
CA ASN A 163 -5.24 -21.71 -12.90
C ASN A 163 -6.32 -21.05 -13.77
N ILE A 164 -6.12 -19.76 -14.08
CA ILE A 164 -7.00 -18.97 -14.95
C ILE A 164 -6.20 -18.30 -16.07
N HIS A 165 -6.90 -17.92 -17.14
CA HIS A 165 -6.25 -17.22 -18.24
C HIS A 165 -5.84 -15.79 -17.83
N ARG A 166 -4.76 -15.26 -18.40
CA ARG A 166 -4.23 -13.90 -18.10
C ARG A 166 -5.28 -12.80 -18.27
N THR A 167 -6.19 -12.95 -19.24
CA THR A 167 -7.27 -11.98 -19.48
C THR A 167 -8.33 -12.04 -18.39
N THR A 168 -8.61 -13.23 -17.84
CA THR A 168 -9.48 -13.40 -16.67
C THR A 168 -8.89 -12.73 -15.45
N ALA A 169 -7.59 -12.95 -15.17
CA ALA A 169 -6.90 -12.29 -14.07
C ALA A 169 -6.94 -10.75 -14.21
N SER A 170 -6.71 -10.23 -15.41
CA SER A 170 -6.82 -8.78 -15.68
C SER A 170 -8.22 -8.24 -15.40
N ARG A 171 -9.27 -8.95 -15.84
CA ARG A 171 -10.67 -8.55 -15.62
C ARG A 171 -11.03 -8.55 -14.13
N ILE A 172 -10.60 -9.58 -13.40
CA ILE A 172 -10.76 -9.68 -11.95
C ILE A 172 -10.10 -8.48 -11.27
N ILE A 173 -8.84 -8.20 -11.59
CA ILE A 173 -8.11 -7.07 -10.99
C ILE A 173 -8.86 -5.75 -11.21
N THR A 174 -9.27 -5.45 -12.43
CA THR A 174 -10.00 -4.19 -12.73
C THR A 174 -11.35 -4.15 -12.03
N THR A 175 -12.11 -5.23 -12.05
CA THR A 175 -13.42 -5.31 -11.40
C THR A 175 -13.30 -5.09 -9.88
N TRP A 176 -12.38 -5.77 -9.21
CA TRP A 176 -12.18 -5.63 -7.77
C TRP A 176 -11.58 -4.27 -7.38
N ALA A 177 -10.69 -3.71 -8.21
CA ALA A 177 -10.21 -2.34 -8.00
C ALA A 177 -11.36 -1.32 -8.01
N ASN A 178 -12.31 -1.46 -8.94
CA ASN A 178 -13.46 -0.55 -9.04
C ASN A 178 -14.44 -0.76 -7.89
N PHE A 179 -14.76 -2.03 -7.61
CA PHE A 179 -15.69 -2.38 -6.55
C PHE A 179 -15.21 -1.89 -5.18
N LEU A 180 -13.96 -2.18 -4.83
CA LEU A 180 -13.40 -1.73 -3.56
C LEU A 180 -13.23 -0.22 -3.52
N TYR A 181 -12.96 0.44 -4.65
CA TYR A 181 -12.92 1.90 -4.68
C TYR A 181 -14.27 2.51 -4.28
N CYS A 182 -15.38 1.98 -4.79
CA CYS A 182 -16.71 2.45 -4.42
C CYS A 182 -17.07 2.09 -2.97
N VAL A 183 -16.81 0.84 -2.56
CA VAL A 183 -17.13 0.38 -1.19
C VAL A 183 -16.31 1.14 -0.15
N LEU A 184 -15.00 1.27 -0.36
CA LEU A 184 -14.12 1.96 0.57
C LEU A 184 -14.30 3.48 0.51
N GLY A 185 -14.61 4.04 -0.66
CA GLY A 185 -14.92 5.47 -0.82
C GLY A 185 -16.24 5.89 -0.19
N ALA A 186 -17.17 4.95 0.06
CA ALA A 186 -18.40 5.21 0.81
C ALA A 186 -18.16 5.29 2.34
N ILE A 187 -16.99 4.88 2.82
CA ILE A 187 -16.66 4.92 4.25
C ILE A 187 -16.24 6.35 4.61
N CYS A 188 -16.95 6.97 5.56
CA CYS A 188 -16.45 8.21 6.15
C CYS A 188 -15.30 7.88 7.12
N ILE A 189 -14.06 8.06 6.65
CA ILE A 189 -12.84 7.89 7.45
C ILE A 189 -12.45 9.14 8.24
N TRP A 190 -13.14 10.26 8.02
CA TRP A 190 -12.92 11.49 8.77
C TRP A 190 -13.39 11.30 10.22
N MET A 191 -12.58 11.74 11.18
CA MET A 191 -12.86 11.58 12.61
C MET A 191 -13.40 12.87 13.21
N THR A 192 -14.25 12.75 14.22
CA THR A 192 -14.73 13.92 14.95
C THR A 192 -13.66 14.45 15.90
N PRO A 193 -13.67 15.76 16.24
CA PRO A 193 -12.72 16.34 17.18
C PRO A 193 -12.68 15.65 18.54
N GLU A 194 -13.84 15.19 19.03
CA GLU A 194 -13.97 14.52 20.32
C GLU A 194 -13.25 13.17 20.31
N ALA A 195 -13.40 12.40 19.22
CA ALA A 195 -12.73 11.10 19.06
C ALA A 195 -11.20 11.25 18.97
N ILE A 196 -10.72 12.31 18.32
CA ILE A 196 -9.29 12.62 18.24
C ILE A 196 -8.75 13.03 19.61
N THR A 197 -9.46 13.94 20.29
CA THR A 197 -9.07 14.45 21.61
C THR A 197 -9.03 13.34 22.65
N ALA A 198 -10.00 12.43 22.64
CA ALA A 198 -10.06 11.29 23.56
C ALA A 198 -8.87 10.31 23.41
N ASN A 199 -8.25 10.25 22.23
CA ASN A 199 -7.13 9.36 21.93
C ASN A 199 -5.80 10.10 21.75
N LEU A 200 -5.73 11.39 22.11
CA LEU A 200 -4.56 12.23 21.84
C LEU A 200 -3.31 11.71 22.58
N PRO A 201 -2.21 11.40 21.87
CA PRO A 201 -0.99 10.93 22.51
C PRO A 201 -0.30 12.05 23.32
N PRO A 202 0.39 11.73 24.43
CA PRO A 202 1.08 12.72 25.26
C PRO A 202 2.13 13.56 24.51
N GLU A 203 2.69 13.03 23.43
CA GLU A 203 3.66 13.73 22.57
C GLU A 203 3.04 14.96 21.88
N PHE A 204 1.71 15.01 21.73
CA PHE A 204 0.98 16.13 21.15
C PHE A 204 0.51 17.14 22.20
N LYS A 205 0.95 17.07 23.46
CA LYS A 205 0.52 18.00 24.52
C LYS A 205 0.66 19.48 24.14
N ASP A 206 1.73 19.84 23.43
CA ASP A 206 2.01 21.22 23.01
C ASP A 206 1.23 21.62 21.74
N TYR A 207 0.52 20.66 21.13
CA TYR A 207 -0.24 20.76 19.89
C TYR A 207 -1.60 20.06 20.04
N ALA A 208 -2.23 20.17 21.21
CA ALA A 208 -3.43 19.40 21.56
C ALA A 208 -4.67 19.71 20.72
N ASP A 209 -4.66 20.83 20.02
CA ASP A 209 -5.66 21.28 19.05
C ASP A 209 -5.50 20.64 17.66
N THR A 210 -4.46 19.83 17.43
CA THR A 210 -4.20 19.19 16.13
C THR A 210 -5.24 18.13 15.81
N GLN A 211 -6.00 18.33 14.73
CA GLN A 211 -6.98 17.37 14.23
C GLN A 211 -6.43 16.48 13.13
N VAL A 212 -5.56 17.03 12.28
CA VAL A 212 -5.00 16.29 11.16
C VAL A 212 -3.57 16.72 10.87
N ILE A 213 -2.72 15.72 10.64
CA ILE A 213 -1.36 15.88 10.15
C ILE A 213 -1.38 15.53 8.67
N VAL A 214 -1.03 16.50 7.84
CA VAL A 214 -1.12 16.41 6.39
C VAL A 214 0.27 16.31 5.77
N ASP A 215 0.41 15.38 4.84
CA ASP A 215 1.61 15.25 4.04
C ASP A 215 1.29 14.81 2.61
N CYS A 216 2.15 15.20 1.67
CA CYS A 216 1.99 14.87 0.27
C CYS A 216 2.85 13.66 -0.12
N THR A 217 2.25 12.75 -0.87
CA THR A 217 2.94 11.59 -1.42
C THR A 217 2.98 11.66 -2.94
N GLU A 218 4.18 11.54 -3.49
CA GLU A 218 4.39 11.33 -4.93
C GLU A 218 4.58 9.84 -5.24
N LEU A 219 3.90 9.37 -6.28
CA LEU A 219 3.96 8.03 -6.84
C LEU A 219 4.48 8.08 -8.26
N ARG A 220 5.44 7.23 -8.61
CA ARG A 220 5.97 7.15 -9.97
C ARG A 220 4.94 6.50 -10.91
N CYS A 221 4.89 6.98 -12.14
CA CYS A 221 4.07 6.41 -13.20
C CYS A 221 4.87 6.25 -14.51
N GLN A 222 4.29 5.54 -15.48
CA GLN A 222 4.84 5.49 -16.83
C GLN A 222 4.84 6.88 -17.44
N THR A 223 5.94 7.24 -18.11
CA THR A 223 5.99 8.42 -18.95
C THR A 223 4.90 8.32 -20.02
N PRO A 224 3.91 9.23 -20.02
CA PRO A 224 2.90 9.26 -21.05
C PRO A 224 3.54 9.49 -22.43
N SER A 225 2.96 8.91 -23.48
CA SER A 225 3.41 9.18 -24.86
C SER A 225 3.05 10.59 -25.33
N SER A 226 2.02 11.21 -24.72
CA SER A 226 1.64 12.60 -24.97
C SER A 226 2.55 13.54 -24.21
N LEU A 227 3.19 14.47 -24.92
CA LEU A 227 4.06 15.51 -24.35
C LEU A 227 3.31 16.43 -23.36
N VAL A 228 2.03 16.69 -23.62
CA VAL A 228 1.18 17.51 -22.73
C VAL A 228 1.01 16.79 -21.39
N LEU A 229 0.55 15.53 -21.42
CA LEU A 229 0.39 14.73 -20.21
C LEU A 229 1.74 14.50 -19.51
N GLN A 230 2.82 14.33 -20.27
CA GLN A 230 4.17 14.21 -19.72
C GLN A 230 4.56 15.47 -18.93
N SER A 231 4.32 16.67 -19.47
CA SER A 231 4.61 17.93 -18.77
C SER A 231 3.80 18.08 -17.47
N GLU A 232 2.55 17.62 -17.45
CA GLU A 232 1.68 17.69 -16.28
C GLU A 232 2.09 16.72 -15.16
N VAL A 233 2.50 15.50 -15.52
CA VAL A 233 2.89 14.49 -14.52
C VAL A 233 4.37 14.60 -14.14
N TYR A 234 5.19 15.33 -14.88
CA TYR A 234 6.61 15.45 -14.58
C TYR A 234 6.84 16.27 -13.30
N SER A 235 7.35 15.61 -12.26
CA SER A 235 7.80 16.30 -11.05
C SER A 235 9.26 16.70 -11.25
N HIS A 236 9.51 18.00 -11.36
CA HIS A 236 10.87 18.55 -11.42
C HIS A 236 11.70 18.12 -10.21
N TYR A 237 11.08 18.05 -9.02
CA TYR A 237 11.72 17.63 -7.78
C TYR A 237 12.21 16.17 -7.82
N LYS A 238 11.50 15.27 -8.51
CA LYS A 238 11.87 13.85 -8.65
C LYS A 238 12.52 13.49 -9.97
N SER A 239 12.57 14.41 -10.92
CA SER A 239 13.04 14.19 -12.30
C SER A 239 12.38 12.99 -12.99
N HIS A 240 11.11 12.73 -12.68
CA HIS A 240 10.32 11.61 -13.21
C HIS A 240 8.84 11.99 -13.35
N CYS A 241 8.13 11.24 -14.19
CA CYS A 241 6.66 11.29 -14.26
C CYS A 241 6.07 10.69 -12.98
N THR A 242 5.27 11.47 -12.29
CA THR A 242 4.68 11.12 -10.99
C THR A 242 3.25 11.65 -10.89
N PHE A 243 2.47 11.00 -10.02
CA PHE A 243 1.23 11.55 -9.51
C PHE A 243 1.42 11.93 -8.05
N LYS A 244 0.76 13.00 -7.64
CA LYS A 244 0.78 13.52 -6.27
C LYS A 244 -0.60 13.34 -5.64
N ALA A 245 -0.63 12.94 -4.39
CA ALA A 245 -1.83 12.96 -3.57
C ALA A 245 -1.51 13.42 -2.16
N MET A 246 -2.54 13.91 -1.49
CA MET A 246 -2.48 14.40 -0.13
C MET A 246 -3.07 13.36 0.82
N ILE A 247 -2.36 13.13 1.92
CA ILE A 247 -2.72 12.18 2.96
C ILE A 247 -2.90 12.94 4.26
N GLY A 248 -4.01 12.68 4.96
CA GLY A 248 -4.25 13.18 6.31
C GLY A 248 -4.30 12.02 7.30
N MET A 249 -3.64 12.22 8.44
CA MET A 249 -3.57 11.25 9.53
C MET A 249 -3.95 11.95 10.84
N ALA A 250 -4.75 11.28 11.68
CA ALA A 250 -5.01 11.76 13.04
C ALA A 250 -3.72 11.69 13.90
N PRO A 251 -3.59 12.53 14.94
CA PRO A 251 -2.42 12.51 15.84
C PRO A 251 -2.10 11.13 16.44
N HIS A 252 -3.12 10.34 16.76
CA HIS A 252 -2.99 8.98 17.30
C HIS A 252 -2.72 7.90 16.23
N GLY A 253 -2.59 8.31 14.96
CA GLY A 253 -2.03 7.51 13.87
C GLY A 253 -2.99 6.88 12.84
N PRO A 254 -4.32 6.78 13.02
CA PRO A 254 -5.21 6.37 11.93
C PRO A 254 -5.17 7.29 10.72
N LEU A 255 -5.35 6.71 9.53
CA LEU A 255 -5.57 7.45 8.29
C LEU A 255 -6.99 8.06 8.31
N THR A 256 -7.09 9.38 8.14
CA THR A 256 -8.38 10.11 8.18
C THR A 256 -8.74 10.78 6.87
N PHE A 257 -7.79 10.93 5.94
CA PHE A 257 -8.04 11.59 4.66
C PHE A 257 -7.11 11.09 3.56
N VAL A 258 -7.66 10.92 2.35
CA VAL A 258 -6.91 10.58 1.13
C VAL A 258 -7.53 11.38 -0.03
N SER A 259 -6.74 12.23 -0.69
CA SER A 259 -7.21 12.95 -1.88
C SER A 259 -7.21 12.07 -3.14
N ALA A 260 -7.85 12.56 -4.20
CA ALA A 260 -7.59 12.11 -5.55
C ALA A 260 -6.10 12.28 -5.94
N LEU A 261 -5.66 11.61 -7.01
CA LEU A 261 -4.32 11.83 -7.58
C LEU A 261 -4.34 12.98 -8.59
N TYR A 262 -3.32 13.81 -8.53
CA TYR A 262 -3.08 14.95 -9.41
C TYR A 262 -1.72 14.79 -10.09
N GLY A 263 -1.49 15.49 -11.21
CA GLY A 263 -0.19 15.49 -11.87
C GLY A 263 0.93 15.93 -10.92
N GLY A 264 2.10 15.29 -10.99
CA GLY A 264 3.22 15.51 -10.09
C GLY A 264 3.78 16.94 -10.07
N SER A 265 3.49 17.74 -11.09
CA SER A 265 3.87 19.15 -11.17
C SER A 265 3.05 20.06 -10.23
N ILE A 266 1.93 19.60 -9.67
CA ILE A 266 1.07 20.41 -8.81
C ILE A 266 1.79 20.82 -7.51
N SER A 267 1.65 22.11 -7.17
CA SER A 267 2.17 22.63 -5.90
C SER A 267 1.37 22.10 -4.71
N ASP A 268 2.01 22.01 -3.54
CA ASP A 268 1.33 21.55 -2.31
C ASP A 268 0.14 22.45 -1.93
N ARG A 269 0.26 23.76 -2.17
CA ARG A 269 -0.80 24.74 -1.93
C ARG A 269 -2.02 24.48 -2.82
N GLU A 270 -1.80 24.29 -4.12
CA GLU A 270 -2.90 24.05 -5.07
C GLU A 270 -3.54 22.68 -4.84
N LEU A 271 -2.72 21.67 -4.53
CA LEU A 271 -3.22 20.36 -4.12
C LEU A 271 -4.08 20.45 -2.86
N PHE A 272 -3.67 21.21 -1.84
CA PHE A 272 -4.48 21.43 -0.64
C PHE A 272 -5.85 22.03 -0.99
N ARG A 273 -5.87 23.04 -1.87
CA ARG A 273 -7.09 23.71 -2.34
C ARG A 273 -8.04 22.76 -3.05
N LEU A 274 -7.53 21.92 -3.95
CA LEU A 274 -8.35 21.05 -4.80
C LEU A 274 -8.69 19.71 -4.15
N SER A 275 -7.99 19.33 -3.09
CA SER A 275 -8.09 18.00 -2.46
C SER A 275 -9.46 17.64 -1.89
N GLY A 276 -10.27 18.65 -1.54
CA GLY A 276 -11.51 18.47 -0.79
C GLY A 276 -11.35 18.41 0.74
N ILE A 277 -10.17 18.73 1.29
CA ILE A 277 -9.97 18.76 2.75
C ILE A 277 -10.62 19.97 3.42
N ILE A 278 -10.65 21.13 2.76
CA ILE A 278 -11.08 22.41 3.35
C ILE A 278 -12.50 22.34 3.96
N PRO A 279 -13.51 21.75 3.29
CA PRO A 279 -14.85 21.63 3.86
C PRO A 279 -14.95 20.73 5.11
N LEU A 280 -13.91 19.95 5.40
CA LEU A 280 -13.85 19.08 6.59
C LEU A 280 -13.24 19.79 7.81
N LEU A 281 -12.66 20.99 7.61
CA LEU A 281 -11.97 21.75 8.65
C LEU A 281 -12.89 22.81 9.23
N SER A 282 -12.96 22.85 10.56
CA SER A 282 -13.67 23.89 11.30
C SER A 282 -12.70 24.92 11.90
N PRO A 283 -13.14 26.15 12.25
CA PRO A 283 -12.27 27.19 12.80
C PRO A 283 -11.58 26.84 14.13
N ASP A 284 -12.13 25.91 14.89
CA ASP A 284 -11.61 25.36 16.14
C ASP A 284 -10.55 24.25 15.93
N MET A 285 -10.35 23.80 14.70
CA MET A 285 -9.41 22.73 14.37
C MET A 285 -8.02 23.28 14.03
N ALA A 286 -6.96 22.59 14.45
CA ALA A 286 -5.61 22.83 13.95
C ALA A 286 -5.17 21.78 12.92
N VAL A 287 -4.51 22.24 11.85
CA VAL A 287 -3.88 21.40 10.82
C VAL A 287 -2.37 21.48 10.98
N MET A 288 -1.69 20.33 10.99
CA MET A 288 -0.24 20.26 11.01
C MET A 288 0.30 19.89 9.63
N VAL A 289 1.20 20.71 9.06
CA VAL A 289 1.68 20.57 7.67
C VAL A 289 3.21 20.67 7.58
N ASP A 290 3.75 20.32 6.41
CA ASP A 290 5.18 20.51 6.14
C ASP A 290 5.49 21.99 5.92
N LYS A 291 6.76 22.33 6.04
CA LYS A 291 7.26 23.67 5.75
C LYS A 291 6.89 24.16 4.33
N GLY A 292 6.75 23.26 3.36
CA GLY A 292 6.39 23.58 1.97
C GLY A 292 4.95 24.08 1.78
N PHE A 293 4.05 23.88 2.76
CA PHE A 293 2.64 24.21 2.63
C PHE A 293 2.36 25.67 2.99
N ARG A 294 2.28 26.54 1.97
CA ARG A 294 1.88 27.94 2.10
C ARG A 294 0.36 28.09 2.02
N VAL A 295 -0.34 27.57 3.04
CA VAL A 295 -1.81 27.41 3.09
C VAL A 295 -2.48 28.24 4.19
N GLU A 296 -1.80 29.24 4.75
CA GLU A 296 -2.27 30.08 5.85
C GLU A 296 -3.65 30.69 5.59
N ASN A 297 -3.88 31.14 4.35
CA ASN A 297 -5.15 31.78 3.95
C ASN A 297 -6.23 30.77 3.52
N LEU A 298 -5.94 29.47 3.54
CA LEU A 298 -6.86 28.41 3.11
C LEU A 298 -7.40 27.58 4.29
N VAL A 299 -6.70 27.61 5.42
CA VAL A 299 -7.10 26.88 6.63
C VAL A 299 -8.02 27.79 7.46
N PRO A 300 -9.26 27.37 7.76
CA PRO A 300 -10.18 28.19 8.54
C PRO A 300 -9.77 28.32 10.02
N GLY A 301 -9.07 27.31 10.55
CA GLY A 301 -8.55 27.29 11.92
C GLY A 301 -7.05 27.51 11.99
N LYS A 302 -6.40 26.88 12.97
CA LYS A 302 -4.97 27.09 13.25
C LYS A 302 -4.09 26.24 12.32
N LEU A 303 -2.93 26.78 11.94
CA LEU A 303 -1.94 26.08 11.14
C LEU A 303 -0.64 25.88 11.93
N HIS A 304 -0.31 24.63 12.24
CA HIS A 304 0.97 24.24 12.81
C HIS A 304 1.95 23.91 11.68
N ARG A 305 2.95 24.76 11.48
CA ARG A 305 3.99 24.56 10.47
C ARG A 305 5.36 24.99 10.98
N PRO A 306 6.45 24.34 10.52
CA PRO A 306 7.80 24.80 10.84
C PRO A 306 8.05 26.24 10.38
N ALA A 307 8.88 26.98 11.11
CA ALA A 307 9.26 28.34 10.76
C ALA A 307 10.07 28.39 9.45
N PHE A 308 9.85 29.43 8.63
CA PHE A 308 10.68 29.70 7.45
C PHE A 308 12.06 30.23 7.88
N ARG A 309 13.13 29.86 7.18
CA ARG A 309 14.41 30.57 7.35
C ARG A 309 14.18 31.95 6.74
N SER A 310 14.18 33.00 7.55
CA SER A 310 14.30 34.36 7.02
C SER A 310 15.72 34.55 6.44
N ASN A 311 15.94 35.60 5.66
CA ASN A 311 17.25 35.90 5.04
C ASN A 311 18.40 36.14 6.05
N ASN A 312 18.14 36.03 7.36
CA ASN A 312 19.19 36.03 8.39
C ASN A 312 19.76 34.62 8.58
N ASN A 313 21.09 34.54 8.62
CA ASN A 313 21.85 33.28 8.53
C ASN A 313 21.56 32.24 9.64
N GLN A 314 20.86 32.59 10.73
CA GLN A 314 20.53 31.67 11.83
C GLN A 314 19.09 31.85 12.33
N MET A 315 18.40 30.73 12.57
CA MET A 315 17.07 30.68 13.21
C MET A 315 17.22 30.90 14.72
N ALA A 316 16.25 31.54 15.37
CA ALA A 316 16.25 31.67 16.83
C ALA A 316 16.18 30.28 17.48
N ALA A 317 16.82 30.10 18.63
CA ALA A 317 16.85 28.80 19.32
C ALA A 317 15.45 28.24 19.59
N GLN A 318 14.48 29.11 19.89
CA GLN A 318 13.08 28.72 20.09
C GLN A 318 12.43 28.19 18.79
N ASP A 319 12.62 28.88 17.67
CA ASP A 319 12.12 28.44 16.36
C ASP A 319 12.73 27.10 15.92
N VAL A 320 13.99 26.86 16.30
CA VAL A 320 14.68 25.59 16.05
C VAL A 320 14.01 24.46 16.84
N LEU A 321 13.72 24.67 18.12
CA LEU A 321 13.04 23.68 18.97
C LEU A 321 11.63 23.37 18.46
N GLU A 322 10.86 24.40 18.10
CA GLU A 322 9.51 24.24 17.55
C GLU A 322 9.55 23.48 16.21
N THR A 323 10.46 23.86 15.32
CA THR A 323 10.68 23.16 14.03
C THR A 323 11.03 21.69 14.25
N GLN A 324 11.90 21.39 15.22
CA GLN A 324 12.24 20.00 15.55
C GLN A 324 11.05 19.24 16.12
N SER A 325 10.21 19.89 16.94
CA SER A 325 9.02 19.26 17.52
C SER A 325 8.00 18.89 16.44
N ILE A 326 7.64 19.84 15.57
CA ILE A 326 6.72 19.60 14.45
C ILE A 326 7.28 18.52 13.51
N ALA A 327 8.57 18.57 13.18
CA ALA A 327 9.20 17.56 12.35
C ALA A 327 9.11 16.16 12.99
N ARG A 328 9.34 16.03 14.30
CA ARG A 328 9.21 14.74 15.02
C ARG A 328 7.79 14.18 14.95
N LEU A 329 6.77 15.02 15.14
CA LEU A 329 5.37 14.59 15.07
C LEU A 329 4.95 14.21 13.64
N ARG A 330 5.47 14.92 12.62
CA ARG A 330 5.25 14.60 11.21
C ARG A 330 5.84 13.25 10.76
N VAL A 331 6.89 12.75 11.42
CA VAL A 331 7.46 11.42 11.09
C VAL A 331 6.40 10.31 11.10
N HIS A 332 5.32 10.46 11.88
CA HIS A 332 4.23 9.47 11.91
C HIS A 332 3.47 9.37 10.58
N VAL A 333 3.11 10.51 9.95
CA VAL A 333 2.42 10.49 8.65
C VAL A 333 3.37 10.05 7.53
N GLU A 334 4.66 10.41 7.62
CA GLU A 334 5.68 9.94 6.70
C GLU A 334 5.86 8.40 6.77
N ARG A 335 5.85 7.84 7.99
CA ARG A 335 5.88 6.37 8.19
C ARG A 335 4.64 5.70 7.62
N LEU A 336 3.47 6.31 7.76
CA LEU A 336 2.21 5.83 7.17
C LEU A 336 2.34 5.77 5.65
N ILE A 337 2.76 6.87 5.02
CA ILE A 337 3.00 6.95 3.58
C ILE A 337 4.03 5.93 3.13
N ARG A 338 5.13 5.78 3.89
CA ARG A 338 6.20 4.84 3.59
C ARG A 338 5.71 3.38 3.55
N ARG A 339 4.84 2.96 4.47
CA ARG A 339 4.25 1.60 4.46
C ARG A 339 3.52 1.30 3.15
N VAL A 340 2.90 2.32 2.55
CA VAL A 340 2.23 2.18 1.27
C VAL A 340 3.25 2.19 0.12
N LYS A 341 4.23 3.08 0.14
CA LYS A 341 5.28 3.18 -0.89
C LYS A 341 6.21 1.97 -0.97
N GLU A 342 6.50 1.30 0.15
CA GLU A 342 7.30 0.07 0.20
C GLU A 342 6.60 -1.13 -0.49
N ASN A 343 5.38 -0.92 -0.98
CA ASN A 343 4.68 -1.92 -1.76
C ASN A 343 5.26 -2.04 -3.16
N LYS A 344 5.61 -3.29 -3.53
CA LYS A 344 6.11 -3.67 -4.85
C LYS A 344 5.20 -3.28 -6.01
N LEU A 345 3.92 -3.06 -5.76
CA LEU A 345 3.00 -2.54 -6.77
C LEU A 345 3.52 -1.22 -7.39
N PHE A 346 4.18 -0.37 -6.59
CA PHE A 346 4.74 0.89 -7.06
C PHE A 346 6.16 0.77 -7.64
N ASP A 347 6.80 -0.40 -7.51
CA ASP A 347 8.08 -0.68 -8.18
C ASP A 347 7.86 -0.96 -9.68
N SER A 348 6.71 -1.52 -10.03
CA SER A 348 6.30 -1.72 -11.41
C SER A 348 5.52 -0.51 -11.91
N LEU A 349 6.01 0.10 -12.97
CA LEU A 349 5.36 1.16 -13.75
C LEU A 349 3.90 0.77 -14.12
N ALA A 350 2.93 1.16 -13.30
CA ALA A 350 1.52 0.83 -13.49
C ALA A 350 0.86 1.77 -14.53
N HIS A 351 -0.08 1.22 -15.31
CA HIS A 351 -0.94 2.02 -16.19
C HIS A 351 -1.75 3.04 -15.37
N VAL A 352 -1.71 4.30 -15.79
CA VAL A 352 -2.26 5.49 -15.11
C VAL A 352 -3.69 5.28 -14.56
N VAL A 353 -4.58 4.65 -15.33
CA VAL A 353 -6.00 4.46 -14.95
C VAL A 353 -6.18 3.47 -13.82
N MET A 354 -5.41 2.38 -13.77
CA MET A 354 -5.43 1.46 -12.63
C MET A 354 -4.82 2.11 -11.40
N LEU A 355 -3.88 3.03 -11.57
CA LEU A 355 -3.11 3.63 -10.49
C LEU A 355 -4.01 4.39 -9.50
N LEU A 356 -4.97 5.19 -10.00
CA LEU A 356 -5.97 5.91 -9.19
C LEU A 356 -6.78 5.00 -8.26
N ARG A 357 -7.44 3.99 -8.84
CA ARG A 357 -8.37 3.12 -8.08
C ARG A 357 -7.62 2.21 -7.12
N THR A 358 -6.48 1.71 -7.57
CA THR A 358 -5.65 0.79 -6.78
C THR A 358 -4.93 1.52 -5.65
N TYR A 359 -4.59 2.81 -5.83
CA TYR A 359 -3.97 3.66 -4.82
C TYR A 359 -4.85 3.86 -3.58
N ILE A 360 -6.09 4.33 -3.75
CA ILE A 360 -6.99 4.58 -2.62
C ILE A 360 -7.26 3.27 -1.87
N ASN A 361 -7.59 2.20 -2.61
CA ASN A 361 -7.78 0.88 -2.03
C ASN A 361 -6.57 0.45 -1.21
N LEU A 362 -5.36 0.68 -1.72
CA LEU A 362 -4.15 0.29 -1.02
C LEU A 362 -3.90 1.14 0.24
N PHE A 363 -4.12 2.45 0.17
CA PHE A 363 -3.95 3.35 1.32
C PHE A 363 -4.91 2.99 2.45
N VAL A 364 -6.18 2.74 2.12
CA VAL A 364 -7.18 2.33 3.09
C VAL A 364 -6.85 0.94 3.62
N LEU A 365 -6.68 -0.08 2.77
CA LEU A 365 -6.45 -1.47 3.23
C LEU A 365 -5.17 -1.66 4.03
N VAL A 366 -4.06 -0.98 3.67
CA VAL A 366 -2.79 -1.08 4.42
C VAL A 366 -2.89 -0.43 5.81
N ASN A 367 -3.74 0.59 5.93
CA ASN A 367 -3.88 1.37 7.17
C ASN A 367 -5.22 1.12 7.86
N MET A 368 -5.98 0.11 7.44
CA MET A 368 -7.19 -0.35 8.13
C MET A 368 -6.80 -0.83 9.53
N LYS A 369 -7.11 -0.02 10.53
CA LYS A 369 -7.11 -0.39 11.95
C LYS A 369 -8.52 -0.85 12.36
N GLU A 370 -8.63 -1.53 13.50
CA GLU A 370 -9.91 -1.99 14.06
C GLU A 370 -10.97 -0.87 14.15
N ASP A 371 -10.56 0.37 14.45
CA ASP A 371 -11.48 1.52 14.55
C ASP A 371 -12.13 1.89 13.21
N ILE A 372 -11.40 1.74 12.11
CA ILE A 372 -11.96 1.92 10.77
C ILE A 372 -13.00 0.83 10.53
N LEU A 373 -12.70 -0.44 10.86
CA LEU A 373 -13.67 -1.55 10.73
C LEU A 373 -14.95 -1.32 11.57
N ARG A 374 -14.83 -0.75 12.77
CA ARG A 374 -16.00 -0.39 13.62
C ARG A 374 -16.88 0.68 12.98
N ASN A 375 -16.30 1.72 12.38
CA ASN A 375 -17.07 2.74 11.67
C ASN A 375 -17.80 2.16 10.44
N VAL A 376 -17.18 1.21 9.73
CA VAL A 376 -17.84 0.52 8.62
C VAL A 376 -18.98 -0.38 9.12
N CYS A 377 -18.82 -1.00 10.28
CA CYS A 377 -19.86 -1.80 10.93
C CYS A 377 -21.07 -0.95 11.36
N ASN A 378 -20.85 0.29 11.82
CA ASN A 378 -21.91 1.19 12.26
C ASN A 378 -22.63 1.90 11.10
N GLN A 379 -21.94 2.20 9.99
CA GLN A 379 -22.53 2.88 8.83
C GLN A 379 -23.34 1.96 7.91
N THR A 380 -23.10 0.65 7.95
CA THR A 380 -23.91 -0.34 7.20
C THR A 380 -25.28 -0.61 7.82
N VAL A 381 -25.60 0.01 8.97
CA VAL A 381 -26.92 -0.05 9.63
C VAL A 381 -27.79 1.18 9.32
N CYS A 382 -27.24 2.25 8.73
CA CYS A 382 -28.00 3.46 8.42
C CYS A 382 -28.29 3.58 6.91
N GLY A 383 -29.58 3.81 6.60
CA GLY A 383 -30.16 3.79 5.25
C GLY A 383 -29.66 4.86 4.25
N PRO A 384 -30.35 5.02 3.11
CA PRO A 384 -29.80 5.48 1.81
C PRO A 384 -29.49 6.98 1.68
N HIS A 385 -29.31 7.73 2.76
CA HIS A 385 -29.17 9.19 2.73
C HIS A 385 -27.81 9.69 3.25
N LEU A 386 -26.71 9.32 2.59
CA LEU A 386 -25.45 10.05 2.68
C LEU A 386 -24.74 10.06 1.31
N LEU A 387 -25.31 10.83 0.37
CA LEU A 387 -24.69 11.19 -0.91
C LEU A 387 -24.39 12.69 -0.88
N PRO A 388 -23.11 13.10 -0.88
CA PRO A 388 -22.71 14.13 -1.83
C PRO A 388 -21.38 13.90 -2.56
N TYR A 389 -20.61 12.84 -2.28
CA TYR A 389 -19.28 12.66 -2.91
C TYR A 389 -19.29 12.01 -4.31
N TYR A 390 -20.47 11.82 -4.93
CA TYR A 390 -20.65 11.02 -6.14
C TYR A 390 -20.92 11.81 -7.44
N SER A 391 -20.56 13.09 -7.53
CA SER A 391 -20.78 13.87 -8.77
C SER A 391 -19.59 13.93 -9.74
N PHE A 392 -18.51 13.16 -9.55
CA PHE A 392 -17.30 13.25 -10.39
C PHE A 392 -17.11 12.13 -11.43
N PHE A 393 -18.11 11.28 -11.67
CA PHE A 393 -17.97 10.12 -12.55
C PHE A 393 -18.32 10.32 -14.03
N LEU A 394 -18.60 11.56 -14.48
CA LEU A 394 -19.06 11.82 -15.86
C LEU A 394 -18.19 12.74 -16.73
N LEU A 395 -17.03 13.21 -16.27
CA LEU A 395 -16.24 14.21 -17.03
C LEU A 395 -14.85 13.74 -17.51
N TRP A 396 -14.72 12.46 -17.87
CA TRP A 396 -13.64 12.04 -18.76
C TRP A 396 -14.20 11.22 -19.92
N LYS A 397 -14.71 11.94 -20.92
CA LYS A 397 -14.72 11.53 -22.31
C LYS A 397 -13.51 12.13 -23.00
#